data_AF-A0A653CSR4-F1
#
_entry.id   AF-A0A653CSR4-F1
#
_cell.length_a   1.000
_cell.length_b   1.000
_cell.length_c   1.000
_cell.angle_alpha   90.00
_cell.angle_beta   90.00
_cell.angle_gamma   90.00
#
_symmetry.space_group_name_H-M   'P 1'
#
loop_
_entity.id
_entity.type
_entity.pdbx_description
1 polymer ?
#
loop_
_entity_poly.entity_id
_entity_poly.type
_entity_poly.pdbx_seq_one_letter_code
_entity_poly.pdbx_strand_id
1 'polypeptide(L)'
;MSANVSILLFLIIVIDYVVSTTILDQQGRPVAITPLGSVEGEWRTSFDGRRYAAFEGIPYAKPPIGDLRFAEPQPIEPWIDTWNATRIYKCPQIDNGQVIGFLSLEDVELPGSNGLRDQTLALKWVQDNIGSFNGNPGSVTLTGFSAGAASVHLHYLSSYSRGLFHR
;
A
#
# COMPACT_ATOMS: atom_id res chain seq x y z
N MET A 1 5.48 28.72 55.61
CA MET A 1 4.95 29.07 54.27
C MET A 1 5.72 28.43 53.10
N SER A 2 6.91 27.83 53.28
CA SER A 2 7.71 27.29 52.16
C SER A 2 7.31 25.90 51.65
N ALA A 3 6.85 24.99 52.53
CA ALA A 3 6.56 23.61 52.15
C ALA A 3 5.39 23.48 51.15
N ASN A 4 4.33 24.27 51.32
CA ASN A 4 3.14 24.23 50.45
C ASN A 4 3.45 24.70 49.02
N VAL A 5 4.38 25.65 48.86
CA VAL A 5 4.80 26.18 47.55
C VAL A 5 5.66 25.15 46.82
N SER A 6 6.60 24.49 47.51
CA SER A 6 7.40 23.40 46.93
C SER A 6 6.56 22.20 46.50
N ILE A 7 5.53 21.83 47.28
CA ILE A 7 4.61 20.74 46.93
C ILE A 7 3.80 21.10 45.68
N LEU A 8 3.29 22.33 45.59
CA LEU A 8 2.53 22.79 44.43
C LEU A 8 3.37 22.78 43.14
N LEU A 9 4.61 23.27 43.21
CA LEU A 9 5.53 23.27 42.07
C LEU A 9 5.88 21.84 41.61
N PHE A 10 6.11 20.92 42.55
CA PHE A 10 6.36 19.52 42.24
C PHE A 10 5.15 18.87 41.56
N LEU A 11 3.93 19.12 42.03
CA LEU A 11 2.72 18.62 41.41
C LEU A 11 2.52 19.18 40.00
N ILE A 12 2.78 20.46 39.77
CA ILE A 12 2.70 21.06 38.42
C ILE A 12 3.69 20.38 37.46
N ILE A 13 4.95 20.18 37.88
CA ILE A 13 5.96 19.50 37.05
C ILE A 13 5.55 18.05 36.73
N VAL A 14 5.00 17.33 37.69
CA VAL A 14 4.52 15.96 37.48
C VAL A 14 3.32 15.96 36.52
N ILE A 15 2.39 16.89 36.68
CA ILE A 15 1.23 17.03 35.77
C ILE A 15 1.70 17.38 34.36
N ASP A 16 2.59 18.35 34.20
CA ASP A 16 3.13 18.75 32.89
C ASP A 16 3.89 17.60 32.23
N TYR A 17 4.66 16.82 33.00
CA TYR A 17 5.36 15.65 32.49
C TYR A 17 4.37 14.56 32.03
N VAL A 18 3.34 14.26 32.83
CA VAL A 18 2.30 13.27 32.51
C VAL A 18 1.44 13.73 31.32
N VAL A 19 1.10 15.01 31.23
CA VAL A 19 0.36 15.59 30.09
C VAL A 19 1.23 15.55 28.83
N SER A 20 2.51 15.86 28.91
CA SER A 20 3.43 15.81 27.76
C SER A 20 3.64 14.38 27.25
N THR A 21 3.75 13.38 28.14
CA THR A 21 3.88 11.97 27.74
C THR A 21 2.58 11.39 27.16
N THR A 22 1.41 11.82 27.64
CA THR A 22 0.11 11.37 27.11
C THR A 22 -0.27 12.05 25.80
N ILE A 23 0.15 13.30 25.55
CA ILE A 23 -0.08 14.00 24.27
C ILE A 23 0.73 13.37 23.12
N LEU A 24 1.93 12.82 23.40
CA LEU A 24 2.74 12.13 22.38
C LEU A 24 2.14 10.78 21.92
N ASP A 25 1.28 10.17 22.74
CA ASP A 25 0.67 8.86 22.48
C ASP A 25 -0.67 8.94 21.71
N GLN A 26 -1.14 10.16 21.41
CA GLN A 26 -2.47 10.42 20.80
C GLN A 26 -2.55 10.22 19.28
N GLN A 27 -1.45 9.94 18.58
CA GLN A 27 -1.55 9.59 17.17
C GLN A 27 -1.88 8.11 17.03
N GLY A 28 -3.18 7.80 17.08
CA GLY A 28 -3.70 6.51 16.67
C GLY A 28 -3.17 6.07 15.30
N ARG A 29 -3.40 4.81 14.95
CA ARG A 29 -2.92 4.24 13.69
C ARG A 29 -3.44 5.05 12.50
N PRO A 30 -2.62 5.24 11.44
CA PRO A 30 -3.06 6.00 10.28
C PRO A 30 -4.17 5.23 9.54
N VAL A 31 -5.25 5.92 9.18
CA VAL A 31 -6.39 5.34 8.45
C VAL A 31 -6.65 6.13 7.17
N ALA A 32 -6.82 5.42 6.06
CA ALA A 32 -7.24 5.97 4.77
C ALA A 32 -8.62 5.44 4.39
N ILE A 33 -9.53 6.32 3.97
CA ILE A 33 -10.88 5.95 3.52
C ILE A 33 -10.89 5.86 2.01
N THR A 34 -11.01 4.66 1.47
CA THR A 34 -11.01 4.41 0.02
C THR A 34 -12.42 4.05 -0.48
N PRO A 35 -12.71 4.17 -1.78
CA PRO A 35 -13.96 3.66 -2.36
C PRO A 35 -14.23 2.16 -2.08
N LEU A 36 -13.19 1.36 -1.84
CA LEU A 36 -13.31 -0.07 -1.52
C LEU A 36 -13.53 -0.35 -0.02
N GLY A 37 -13.33 0.65 0.84
CA GLY A 37 -13.44 0.53 2.28
C GLY A 37 -12.28 1.19 3.03
N SER A 38 -12.35 1.17 4.36
CA SER A 38 -11.33 1.75 5.23
C SER A 38 -10.07 0.88 5.26
N VAL A 39 -8.90 1.50 5.31
CA VAL A 39 -7.59 0.83 5.41
C VAL A 39 -6.82 1.44 6.57
N GLU A 40 -6.36 0.60 7.51
CA GLU A 40 -5.54 1.00 8.65
C GLU A 40 -4.08 0.54 8.46
N GLY A 41 -3.15 1.49 8.49
CA GLY A 41 -1.71 1.26 8.38
C GLY A 41 -1.00 1.30 9.74
N GLU A 42 0.29 1.62 9.70
CA GLU A 42 1.18 1.77 10.85
C GLU A 42 2.09 3.00 10.68
N TRP A 43 2.39 3.70 11.77
CA TRP A 43 3.43 4.72 11.76
C TRP A 43 4.81 4.08 11.82
N ARG A 44 5.67 4.36 10.84
CA ARG A 44 7.06 3.90 10.81
C ARG A 44 8.03 5.07 10.79
N THR A 45 9.28 4.78 11.12
CA THR A 45 10.38 5.76 11.15
C THR A 45 11.44 5.33 10.15
N SER A 46 11.83 6.23 9.26
CA SER A 46 12.92 6.02 8.30
C SER A 46 14.29 6.07 8.99
N PHE A 47 15.33 5.67 8.26
CA PHE A 47 16.71 5.69 8.78
C PHE A 47 17.18 7.08 9.23
N ASP A 48 16.71 8.15 8.58
CA ASP A 48 16.99 9.55 8.93
C ASP A 48 16.04 10.12 10.02
N GLY A 49 15.23 9.27 10.65
CA GLY A 49 14.36 9.64 11.78
C GLY A 49 13.02 10.26 11.40
N ARG A 50 12.66 10.33 10.11
CA ARG A 50 11.37 10.88 9.67
C ARG A 50 10.26 9.86 9.88
N ARG A 51 9.15 10.30 10.50
CA ARG A 51 7.96 9.47 10.63
C ARG A 51 7.13 9.51 9.34
N TYR A 52 6.60 8.36 8.94
CA TYR A 52 5.71 8.22 7.79
C TYR A 52 4.62 7.17 8.07
N ALA A 53 3.47 7.33 7.43
CA ALA A 53 2.41 6.32 7.46
C ALA A 53 2.73 5.22 6.43
N ALA A 54 2.76 3.96 6.88
CA ALA A 54 2.99 2.79 6.06
C ALA A 54 1.70 1.98 5.93
N PHE A 55 1.27 1.71 4.70
CA PHE A 55 0.15 0.83 4.40
C PHE A 55 0.65 -0.31 3.51
N GLU A 56 0.70 -1.51 4.05
CA GLU A 56 1.29 -2.69 3.42
C GLU A 56 0.25 -3.79 3.23
N GLY A 57 0.21 -4.40 2.05
CA GLY A 57 -0.70 -5.51 1.78
C GLY A 57 -2.16 -5.10 1.54
N ILE A 58 -2.38 -3.92 0.98
CA ILE A 58 -3.71 -3.54 0.47
C ILE A 58 -3.99 -4.36 -0.80
N PRO A 59 -5.11 -5.09 -0.88
CA PRO A 59 -5.45 -5.88 -2.05
C PRO A 59 -5.97 -4.99 -3.19
N TYR A 60 -5.48 -5.23 -4.40
CA TYR A 60 -6.02 -4.65 -5.64
C TYR A 60 -6.80 -5.67 -6.48
N ALA A 61 -6.64 -6.97 -6.18
CA ALA A 61 -7.20 -8.08 -6.94
C ALA A 61 -7.63 -9.21 -6.01
N LYS A 62 -8.51 -10.08 -6.52
CA LYS A 62 -8.82 -11.37 -5.89
C LYS A 62 -7.57 -12.25 -5.83
N PRO A 63 -7.40 -13.07 -4.79
CA PRO A 63 -6.30 -14.03 -4.72
C PRO A 63 -6.34 -15.00 -5.93
N PRO A 64 -5.25 -15.17 -6.70
CA PRO A 64 -5.20 -16.05 -7.87
C PRO A 64 -5.01 -17.52 -7.47
N ILE A 65 -5.98 -18.06 -6.72
CA ILE A 65 -6.00 -19.43 -6.18
C ILE A 65 -7.16 -20.23 -6.75
N GLY A 66 -7.06 -21.56 -6.70
CA GLY A 66 -8.06 -22.45 -7.29
C GLY A 66 -8.21 -22.18 -8.79
N ASP A 67 -9.44 -21.98 -9.24
CA ASP A 67 -9.78 -21.71 -10.64
C ASP A 67 -9.26 -20.36 -11.15
N LEU A 68 -8.84 -19.45 -10.26
CA LEU A 68 -8.20 -18.18 -10.64
C LEU A 68 -6.69 -18.32 -10.88
N ARG A 69 -6.11 -19.49 -10.63
CA ARG A 69 -4.69 -19.70 -10.91
C ARG A 69 -4.47 -19.70 -12.43
N PHE A 70 -3.54 -18.87 -12.88
CA PHE A 70 -3.25 -18.59 -14.30
C PHE A 70 -4.38 -17.88 -15.06
N ALA A 71 -5.48 -17.52 -14.40
CA ALA A 71 -6.51 -16.68 -15.00
C ALA A 71 -6.05 -15.21 -15.01
N GLU A 72 -6.71 -14.40 -15.83
CA GLU A 72 -6.58 -12.94 -15.75
C GLU A 72 -7.03 -12.45 -14.37
N PRO A 73 -6.28 -11.52 -13.73
CA PRO A 73 -6.65 -11.01 -12.42
C PRO A 73 -7.98 -10.27 -12.42
N GLN A 74 -8.76 -10.54 -11.39
CA GLN A 74 -10.05 -9.89 -11.17
C GLN A 74 -9.93 -8.83 -10.07
N PRO A 75 -10.57 -7.66 -10.21
CA PRO A 75 -10.60 -6.65 -9.15
C PRO A 75 -11.20 -7.23 -7.87
N ILE A 76 -10.70 -6.77 -6.73
CA ILE A 76 -11.28 -7.13 -5.43
C ILE A 76 -12.58 -6.37 -5.19
N GLU A 77 -13.54 -7.03 -4.54
CA GLU A 77 -14.76 -6.39 -4.05
C GLU A 77 -14.50 -5.45 -2.86
N PRO A 78 -15.35 -4.42 -2.68
CA PRO A 78 -15.34 -3.62 -1.45
C PRO A 78 -15.51 -4.49 -0.20
N TRP A 79 -14.86 -4.08 0.89
CA TRP A 79 -14.96 -4.71 2.20
C TRP A 79 -15.69 -3.81 3.19
N ILE A 80 -16.34 -4.41 4.19
CA ILE A 80 -17.16 -3.68 5.17
C ILE A 80 -16.30 -3.18 6.33
N ASP A 81 -15.43 -4.03 6.87
CA ASP A 81 -14.59 -3.72 8.03
C ASP A 81 -13.28 -3.06 7.64
N THR A 82 -12.60 -2.39 8.58
CA THR A 82 -11.29 -1.77 8.28
C THR A 82 -10.23 -2.83 7.94
N TRP A 83 -9.64 -2.72 6.74
CA TRP A 83 -8.57 -3.61 6.30
C TRP A 83 -7.26 -3.29 7.03
N ASN A 84 -6.65 -4.30 7.65
CA ASN A 84 -5.37 -4.16 8.35
C ASN A 84 -4.21 -4.25 7.35
N ALA A 85 -3.62 -3.10 7.00
CA ALA A 85 -2.55 -2.96 6.04
C ALA A 85 -1.17 -2.86 6.72
N THR A 86 -0.76 -3.89 7.45
CA THR A 86 0.57 -3.98 8.09
C THR A 86 1.36 -5.21 7.72
N ARG A 87 0.90 -5.97 6.72
CA ARG A 87 1.51 -7.25 6.34
C ARG A 87 1.98 -7.23 4.90
N ILE A 88 3.23 -7.62 4.70
CA ILE A 88 3.81 -7.82 3.38
C ILE A 88 3.51 -9.25 2.90
N TYR A 89 3.02 -9.36 1.67
CA TYR A 89 2.84 -10.63 0.96
C TYR A 89 3.82 -10.69 -0.20
N LYS A 90 4.47 -11.85 -0.38
CA LYS A 90 5.40 -12.11 -1.50
C LYS A 90 4.85 -13.26 -2.35
N CYS A 91 5.06 -13.16 -3.66
CA CYS A 91 4.67 -14.23 -4.57
C CYS A 91 5.58 -15.46 -4.41
N PRO A 92 5.11 -16.68 -4.74
CA PRO A 92 5.97 -17.85 -4.84
C PRO A 92 7.04 -17.69 -5.94
N GLN A 93 8.31 -17.89 -5.60
CA GLN A 93 9.47 -17.76 -6.51
C GLN A 93 10.48 -18.88 -6.22
N ILE A 94 11.11 -19.45 -7.26
CA ILE A 94 12.26 -20.38 -7.16
C ILE A 94 13.41 -19.74 -7.93
N ASP A 95 14.59 -19.60 -7.31
CA ASP A 95 15.80 -19.03 -7.91
C ASP A 95 15.59 -17.73 -8.71
N ASN A 96 14.81 -16.79 -8.15
CA ASN A 96 14.44 -15.50 -8.75
C ASN A 96 13.61 -15.57 -10.06
N GLY A 97 13.14 -16.75 -10.46
CA GLY A 97 12.20 -16.94 -11.58
C GLY A 97 10.76 -17.10 -11.12
N GLN A 98 9.80 -16.60 -11.92
CA GLN A 98 8.37 -16.73 -11.65
C GLN A 98 7.61 -17.21 -12.89
N VAL A 99 7.18 -18.48 -12.87
CA VAL A 99 6.39 -19.10 -13.95
C VAL A 99 4.91 -18.71 -13.86
N ILE A 100 4.37 -18.55 -12.64
CA ILE A 100 2.93 -18.44 -12.41
C ILE A 100 2.30 -17.20 -13.07
N GLY A 101 3.03 -16.09 -13.16
CA GLY A 101 2.54 -14.87 -13.79
C GLY A 101 2.67 -14.84 -15.32
N PHE A 102 3.42 -15.76 -15.92
CA PHE A 102 3.83 -15.65 -17.33
C PHE A 102 3.64 -16.94 -18.14
N LEU A 103 3.07 -17.99 -17.55
CA LEU A 103 2.71 -19.20 -18.28
C LEU A 103 1.78 -18.85 -19.44
N SER A 104 2.13 -19.30 -20.64
CA SER A 104 1.31 -19.22 -21.85
C SER A 104 1.24 -20.60 -22.48
N LEU A 105 0.04 -21.01 -22.88
CA LEU A 105 -0.18 -22.22 -23.69
C LEU A 105 -0.51 -21.87 -25.16
N GLU A 106 -0.37 -20.60 -25.54
CA GLU A 106 -0.72 -20.09 -26.87
C GLU A 106 -2.18 -20.37 -27.28
N ASP A 107 -3.05 -20.59 -26.30
CA ASP A 107 -4.49 -20.74 -26.48
C ASP A 107 -5.25 -19.52 -25.94
N VAL A 108 -6.56 -19.53 -26.15
CA VAL A 108 -7.45 -18.42 -25.74
C VAL A 108 -7.69 -18.38 -24.23
N GLU A 109 -7.47 -19.48 -23.52
CA GLU A 109 -7.72 -19.59 -22.08
C GLU A 109 -6.52 -19.10 -21.27
N LEU A 110 -5.30 -19.40 -21.74
CA LEU A 110 -4.03 -19.07 -21.13
C LEU A 110 -3.09 -18.35 -22.13
N PRO A 111 -3.45 -17.12 -22.56
CA PRO A 111 -2.63 -16.32 -23.46
C PRO A 111 -1.32 -15.81 -22.81
N GLY A 112 -1.19 -15.96 -21.49
CA GLY A 112 -0.06 -15.51 -20.68
C GLY A 112 -0.08 -14.02 -20.34
N SER A 113 1.07 -13.53 -19.84
CA SER A 113 1.26 -12.14 -19.39
C SER A 113 0.37 -11.68 -18.23
N ASN A 114 -0.20 -12.60 -17.45
CA ASN A 114 -1.05 -12.26 -16.30
C ASN A 114 -0.33 -11.40 -15.26
N GLY A 115 0.98 -11.56 -15.09
CA GLY A 115 1.80 -10.69 -14.23
C GLY A 115 1.85 -9.23 -14.70
N LEU A 116 1.71 -8.95 -16.00
CA LEU A 116 1.57 -7.58 -16.52
C LEU A 116 0.13 -7.06 -16.40
N ARG A 117 -0.86 -7.98 -16.45
CA ARG A 117 -2.27 -7.65 -16.18
C ARG A 117 -2.47 -7.31 -14.70
N ASP A 118 -1.77 -8.00 -13.80
CA ASP A 118 -1.70 -7.69 -12.36
C ASP A 118 -1.20 -6.27 -12.15
N GLN A 119 -0.07 -5.92 -12.79
CA GLN A 119 0.47 -4.57 -12.72
C GLN A 119 -0.50 -3.53 -13.30
N THR A 120 -1.20 -3.84 -14.39
CA THR A 120 -2.22 -2.95 -14.95
C THR A 120 -3.38 -2.72 -13.98
N LEU A 121 -3.86 -3.78 -13.32
CA LEU A 121 -4.93 -3.68 -12.34
C LEU A 121 -4.48 -2.91 -11.09
N ALA A 122 -3.23 -3.09 -10.66
CA ALA A 122 -2.64 -2.29 -9.59
C ALA A 122 -2.51 -0.80 -9.98
N LEU A 123 -2.16 -0.48 -11.22
CA LEU A 123 -2.12 0.90 -11.71
C LEU A 123 -3.51 1.54 -11.73
N LYS A 124 -4.55 0.79 -12.11
CA LYS A 124 -5.95 1.24 -12.00
C LYS A 124 -6.33 1.50 -10.54
N TRP A 125 -5.97 0.58 -9.65
CA TRP A 125 -6.17 0.76 -8.21
C TRP A 125 -5.51 2.05 -7.70
N VAL A 126 -4.28 2.35 -8.13
CA VAL A 126 -3.61 3.61 -7.78
C VAL A 126 -4.41 4.82 -8.29
N GLN A 127 -4.86 4.81 -9.55
CA GLN A 127 -5.68 5.91 -10.09
C GLN A 127 -6.95 6.15 -9.28
N ASP A 128 -7.63 5.07 -8.87
CA ASP A 128 -8.91 5.16 -8.16
C ASP A 128 -8.77 5.53 -6.68
N ASN A 129 -7.62 5.22 -6.04
CA ASN A 129 -7.48 5.27 -4.59
C ASN A 129 -6.41 6.23 -4.07
N ILE A 130 -5.44 6.65 -4.88
CA ILE A 130 -4.29 7.42 -4.36
C ILE A 130 -4.67 8.77 -3.75
N GLY A 131 -5.82 9.34 -4.15
CA GLY A 131 -6.38 10.55 -3.54
C GLY A 131 -6.66 10.38 -2.04
N SER A 132 -7.06 9.19 -1.60
CA SER A 132 -7.28 8.87 -0.18
C SER A 132 -5.99 8.85 0.67
N PHE A 133 -4.83 8.83 0.01
CA PHE A 133 -3.51 8.85 0.62
C PHE A 133 -2.77 10.16 0.34
N ASN A 134 -3.51 11.23 0.03
CA ASN A 134 -2.99 12.56 -0.30
C ASN A 134 -2.10 12.61 -1.56
N GLY A 135 -2.17 11.61 -2.45
CA GLY A 135 -1.50 11.66 -3.74
C GLY A 135 -2.37 12.27 -4.84
N ASN A 136 -1.74 12.59 -5.98
CA ASN A 136 -2.40 13.16 -7.14
C ASN A 136 -2.51 12.11 -8.27
N PRO A 137 -3.71 11.62 -8.62
CA PRO A 137 -3.88 10.65 -9.70
C PRO A 137 -3.42 11.20 -11.06
N GLY A 138 -3.51 12.52 -11.28
CA GLY A 138 -3.01 13.21 -12.48
C GLY A 138 -1.49 13.41 -12.53
N SER A 139 -0.73 12.84 -11.58
CA SER A 139 0.74 12.95 -11.55
C SER A 139 1.40 11.70 -10.98
N VAL A 140 0.99 10.53 -11.46
CA VAL A 140 1.64 9.24 -11.15
C VAL A 140 2.89 9.04 -12.01
N THR A 141 4.01 8.65 -11.39
CA THR A 141 5.27 8.29 -12.07
C THR A 141 5.52 6.80 -11.93
N LEU A 142 5.75 6.08 -13.03
CA LEU A 142 6.06 4.66 -13.05
C LEU A 142 7.57 4.46 -13.26
N THR A 143 8.23 3.83 -12.29
CA THR A 143 9.67 3.56 -12.34
C THR A 143 9.96 2.11 -11.95
N GLY A 144 11.06 1.56 -12.45
CA GLY A 144 11.46 0.18 -12.19
C GLY A 144 12.92 -0.07 -12.54
N PHE A 145 13.47 -1.17 -12.01
CA PHE A 145 14.84 -1.61 -12.25
C PHE A 145 14.84 -3.01 -12.89
N SER A 146 15.75 -3.26 -13.83
CA SER A 146 15.86 -4.56 -14.54
C SER A 146 14.53 -5.01 -15.15
N ALA A 147 14.00 -6.18 -14.80
CA ALA A 147 12.67 -6.65 -15.23
C ALA A 147 11.54 -5.67 -14.89
N GLY A 148 11.69 -4.87 -13.83
CA GLY A 148 10.77 -3.77 -13.52
C GLY A 148 10.84 -2.65 -14.56
N ALA A 149 12.04 -2.29 -15.06
CA ALA A 149 12.19 -1.30 -16.13
C ALA A 149 11.61 -1.81 -17.45
N ALA A 150 11.79 -3.10 -17.75
CA ALA A 150 11.12 -3.75 -18.89
C ALA A 150 9.60 -3.69 -18.75
N SER A 151 9.08 -3.92 -17.53
CA SER A 151 7.65 -3.79 -17.24
C SER A 151 7.14 -2.36 -17.44
N VAL A 152 7.87 -1.34 -16.97
CA VAL A 152 7.56 0.08 -17.23
C VAL A 152 7.49 0.35 -18.74
N HIS A 153 8.47 -0.13 -19.50
CA HIS A 153 8.48 0.03 -20.95
C HIS A 153 7.26 -0.63 -21.60
N LEU A 154 6.90 -1.85 -21.19
CA LEU A 154 5.72 -2.54 -21.70
C LEU A 154 4.42 -1.78 -21.37
N HIS A 155 4.31 -1.18 -20.18
CA HIS A 155 3.19 -0.32 -19.82
C HIS A 155 3.12 0.97 -20.64
N TYR A 156 4.27 1.54 -21.01
CA TYR A 156 4.32 2.70 -21.91
C TYR A 156 3.75 2.37 -23.30
N LEU A 157 4.01 1.17 -23.81
CA LEU A 157 3.52 0.72 -25.11
C LEU A 157 2.06 0.22 -25.08
N SER A 158 1.63 -0.37 -23.96
CA SER A 158 0.34 -1.02 -23.81
C SER A 158 -0.83 -0.02 -23.85
N SER A 159 -1.82 -0.29 -24.70
CA SER A 159 -3.08 0.46 -24.69
C SER A 159 -3.87 0.29 -23.39
N TYR A 160 -3.67 -0.81 -22.66
CA TYR A 160 -4.36 -1.10 -21.39
C TYR A 160 -3.89 -0.21 -20.22
N SER A 161 -2.71 0.40 -20.34
CA SER A 161 -2.13 1.25 -19.29
C SER A 161 -2.14 2.73 -19.66
N ARG A 162 -2.75 3.08 -20.79
CA ARG A 162 -2.85 4.45 -21.29
C ARG A 162 -3.59 5.33 -20.28
N GLY A 163 -2.95 6.42 -19.88
CA GLY A 163 -3.52 7.39 -18.93
C GLY A 163 -3.46 6.97 -17.46
N LEU A 164 -2.87 5.80 -17.13
CA LEU A 164 -2.73 5.38 -15.74
C LEU A 164 -1.48 5.95 -15.05
N PHE A 165 -0.56 6.54 -15.80
CA PHE A 165 0.63 7.22 -15.32
C PHE A 165 1.08 8.31 -16.30
N HIS A 166 1.96 9.19 -15.85
CA HIS A 166 2.27 10.47 -16.50
C HIS A 166 3.77 10.67 -16.74
N ARG A 167 4.64 9.91 -16.07
CA ARG A 167 6.11 9.92 -16.20
C ARG A 167 6.66 8.52 -16.00
#